data_AF-A0A426ZUI7-F1
#
_entry.id   AF-A0A426ZUI7-F1
#
_cell.length_a   1.000
_cell.length_b   1.000
_cell.length_c   1.000
_cell.angle_alpha   90.00
_cell.angle_beta   90.00
_cell.angle_gamma   90.00
#
_symmetry.space_group_name_H-M   'P 1'
#
loop_
_entity.id
_entity.type
_entity.pdbx_description
1 polymer ?
#
loop_
_entity_poly.entity_id
_entity_poly.type
_entity_poly.pdbx_seq_one_letter_code
_entity_poly.pdbx_strand_id
1 'polypeptide(L)'
;MEPSHVSHPNFYDFLNRMRRPAAADLVRSIKSFIISFPFQTSNAEDDGKKVQEFLTMMETTIKEHPLWAHATYEEIDSAIEGLEKYIMTKLFTHTFASSSEDAKLDLEISEKICLLQHFIKPDHLDVPKVFQNEASWLFAAKELQKINFFKAPRDKLLCIMNCCRIINNLLLDISMTTNHTPAGADDFLPILICVTIKVRSLSTYFLPVLYIILSR
;
A
#
# COMPACT_ATOMS: atom_id res chain seq x y z
N MET A 1 6.37 -11.12 27.70
CA MET A 1 6.97 -10.13 26.78
C MET A 1 5.82 -9.55 25.97
N GLU A 2 5.36 -8.36 26.33
CA GLU A 2 4.36 -7.63 25.53
C GLU A 2 4.98 -7.30 24.16
N PRO A 3 4.23 -7.43 23.06
CA PRO A 3 4.68 -6.87 21.79
C PRO A 3 4.62 -5.35 21.94
N SER A 4 5.78 -4.72 21.94
CA SER A 4 5.93 -3.28 21.87
C SER A 4 5.10 -2.75 20.70
N HIS A 5 3.99 -2.07 21.01
CA HIS A 5 3.33 -1.18 20.07
C HIS A 5 4.35 -0.10 19.69
N VAL A 6 5.08 -0.31 18.60
CA VAL A 6 5.86 0.74 17.95
C VAL A 6 4.81 1.75 17.45
N SER A 7 4.57 2.78 18.26
CA SER A 7 3.82 3.94 17.83
C SER A 7 4.62 4.58 16.70
N HIS A 8 4.20 4.34 15.46
CA HIS A 8 4.78 5.01 14.30
C HIS A 8 4.74 6.54 14.54
N PRO A 9 5.89 7.25 14.42
CA PRO A 9 5.90 8.70 14.49
C PRO A 9 4.91 9.25 13.47
N ASN A 10 4.06 10.13 13.97
CA ASN A 10 2.68 10.17 13.52
C ASN A 10 2.56 11.13 12.33
N PHE A 11 1.71 10.83 11.34
CA PHE A 11 1.30 11.81 10.32
C PHE A 11 0.89 13.16 10.96
N TYR A 12 0.34 13.12 12.18
CA TYR A 12 0.07 14.30 12.99
C TYR A 12 1.33 15.10 13.40
N ASP A 13 2.47 14.45 13.66
CA ASP A 13 3.72 15.12 14.00
C ASP A 13 4.29 15.88 12.79
N PHE A 14 4.25 15.26 11.61
CA PHE A 14 4.54 15.94 10.35
C PHE A 14 3.64 17.17 10.19
N LEU A 15 2.31 17.01 10.29
CA LEU A 15 1.38 18.13 10.17
C LEU A 15 1.62 19.23 11.22
N ASN A 16 1.96 18.86 12.45
CA ASN A 16 2.26 19.82 13.51
C ASN A 16 3.53 20.62 13.23
N ARG A 17 4.58 20.00 12.69
CA ARG A 17 5.79 20.72 12.25
C ARG A 17 5.47 21.65 11.06
N MET A 18 4.68 21.18 10.10
CA MET A 18 4.28 21.96 8.91
C MET A 18 3.35 23.14 9.21
N ARG A 19 2.67 23.15 10.38
CA ARG A 19 1.89 24.31 10.85
C ARG A 19 2.75 25.45 11.41
N ARG A 20 4.03 25.19 11.72
CA ARG A 20 4.91 26.22 12.28
C ARG A 20 5.22 27.28 11.22
N PRO A 21 5.28 28.58 11.57
CA PRO A 21 5.64 29.63 10.62
C PRO A 21 7.01 29.40 9.97
N ALA A 22 7.93 28.77 10.69
CA ALA A 22 9.25 28.41 10.19
C ALA A 22 9.24 27.37 9.06
N ALA A 23 8.13 26.67 8.79
CA ALA A 23 7.99 25.73 7.68
C ALA A 23 7.28 26.34 6.45
N ALA A 24 7.08 27.66 6.41
CA ALA A 24 6.25 28.31 5.41
C ALA A 24 6.77 28.15 3.96
N ASP A 25 8.08 28.09 3.80
CA ASP A 25 8.77 27.78 2.55
C ASP A 25 8.49 26.35 2.07
N LEU A 26 8.61 25.34 2.96
CA LEU A 26 8.26 23.95 2.66
C LEU A 26 6.78 23.82 2.27
N VAL A 27 5.87 24.46 3.02
CA VAL A 27 4.44 24.47 2.72
C VAL A 27 4.17 25.12 1.36
N ARG A 28 4.86 26.22 1.04
CA ARG A 28 4.73 26.89 -0.26
C ARG A 28 5.19 25.98 -1.40
N SER A 29 6.32 25.30 -1.24
CA SER A 29 6.84 24.33 -2.22
C SER A 29 5.81 23.23 -2.50
N ILE A 30 5.28 22.60 -1.45
CA ILE A 30 4.28 21.52 -1.56
C ILE A 30 3.00 22.00 -2.25
N LYS A 31 2.48 23.18 -1.87
CA LYS A 31 1.29 23.74 -2.50
C LYS A 31 1.54 24.07 -3.97
N SER A 32 2.71 24.64 -4.29
CA SER A 32 3.09 24.94 -5.66
C SER A 32 3.13 23.68 -6.51
N PHE A 33 3.75 22.60 -6.01
CA PHE A 33 3.79 21.31 -6.68
C PHE A 33 2.37 20.78 -6.96
N ILE A 34 1.50 20.71 -5.95
CA ILE A 34 0.12 20.21 -6.09
C ILE A 34 -0.67 21.04 -7.12
N ILE A 35 -0.51 22.37 -7.12
CA ILE A 35 -1.22 23.26 -8.07
C ILE A 35 -0.67 23.10 -9.49
N SER A 36 0.64 22.92 -9.63
CA SER A 36 1.30 22.73 -10.93
C SER A 36 1.12 21.33 -11.52
N PHE A 37 0.58 20.39 -10.75
CA PHE A 37 0.41 19.01 -11.18
C PHE A 37 -0.63 18.94 -12.31
N PRO A 38 -0.28 18.38 -13.48
CA PRO A 38 -1.15 18.41 -14.66
C PRO A 38 -2.42 17.60 -14.42
N PHE A 39 -3.54 18.10 -14.96
CA PHE A 39 -4.85 17.50 -14.72
C PHE A 39 -5.21 16.35 -15.68
N GLN A 40 -4.53 16.20 -16.83
CA GLN A 40 -5.04 15.32 -17.90
C GLN A 40 -4.12 14.96 -19.08
N THR A 41 -2.82 15.29 -19.07
CA THR A 41 -1.96 15.14 -20.28
C THR A 41 -0.76 14.21 -20.14
N SER A 42 -0.53 13.62 -18.97
CA SER A 42 0.62 12.76 -18.71
C SER A 42 0.16 11.32 -18.49
N ASN A 43 0.97 10.35 -18.95
CA ASN A 43 0.73 8.95 -18.61
C ASN A 43 1.08 8.73 -17.12
N ALA A 44 0.57 7.64 -16.55
CA ALA A 44 0.69 7.39 -15.11
C ALA A 44 2.16 7.20 -14.66
N GLU A 45 3.05 6.76 -15.58
CA GLU A 45 4.49 6.61 -15.37
C GLU A 45 5.20 7.97 -15.19
N ASP A 46 4.93 8.93 -16.06
CA ASP A 46 5.47 10.29 -15.99
C ASP A 46 5.02 11.00 -14.72
N ASP A 47 3.75 10.81 -14.34
CA ASP A 47 3.18 11.39 -13.12
C ASP A 47 3.79 10.77 -11.86
N GLY A 48 4.02 9.46 -11.86
CA GLY A 48 4.76 8.77 -10.82
C GLY A 48 6.18 9.31 -10.66
N LYS A 49 6.89 9.47 -11.77
CA LYS A 49 8.26 10.02 -11.79
C LYS A 49 8.32 11.44 -11.24
N LYS A 50 7.39 12.33 -11.61
CA LYS A 50 7.33 13.70 -11.07
C LYS A 50 7.12 13.70 -9.54
N VAL A 51 6.26 12.81 -9.04
CA VAL A 51 6.05 12.67 -7.59
C VAL A 51 7.34 12.19 -6.91
N GLN A 52 8.02 11.18 -7.46
CA GLN A 52 9.29 10.69 -6.90
C GLN A 52 10.40 11.74 -6.88
N GLU A 53 10.57 12.46 -7.99
CA GLU A 53 11.54 13.55 -8.09
C GLU A 53 11.26 14.64 -7.04
N PHE A 54 9.99 15.00 -6.86
CA PHE A 54 9.58 15.97 -5.85
C PHE A 54 9.81 15.47 -4.42
N LEU A 55 9.47 14.21 -4.11
CA LEU A 55 9.69 13.62 -2.79
C LEU A 55 11.19 13.54 -2.47
N THR A 56 12.03 13.16 -3.42
CA THR A 56 13.50 13.09 -3.26
C THR A 56 14.11 14.48 -3.01
N MET A 57 13.66 15.48 -3.76
CA MET A 57 14.05 16.88 -3.54
C MET A 57 13.64 17.36 -2.15
N MET A 58 12.39 17.08 -1.75
CA MET A 58 11.88 17.47 -0.44
C MET A 58 12.57 16.73 0.70
N GLU A 59 12.98 15.49 0.50
CA GLU A 59 13.77 14.75 1.50
C GLU A 59 15.09 15.45 1.80
N THR A 60 15.82 15.84 0.76
CA THR A 60 17.05 16.63 0.90
C THR A 60 16.77 17.95 1.60
N THR A 61 15.71 18.64 1.19
CA THR A 61 15.32 19.94 1.76
C THR A 61 14.93 19.82 3.24
N ILE A 62 14.20 18.77 3.63
CA ILE A 62 13.79 18.51 5.02
C ILE A 62 14.99 18.16 5.88
N LYS A 63 15.94 17.33 5.39
CA LYS A 63 17.16 16.97 6.11
C LYS A 63 18.01 18.20 6.46
N GLU A 64 18.07 19.18 5.57
CA GLU A 64 18.84 20.42 5.78
C GLU A 64 18.06 21.51 6.53
N HIS A 65 16.76 21.34 6.73
CA HIS A 65 15.90 22.37 7.30
C HIS A 65 16.13 22.54 8.81
N PRO A 66 16.19 23.78 9.34
CA PRO A 66 16.41 24.02 10.79
C PRO A 66 15.42 23.33 11.72
N LEU A 67 14.17 23.10 11.27
CA LEU A 67 13.16 22.36 12.05
C LEU A 67 13.47 20.88 12.25
N TRP A 68 14.40 20.31 11.46
CA TRP A 68 14.85 18.91 11.54
C TRP A 68 16.35 18.80 11.85
N ALA A 69 17.03 19.88 12.27
CA ALA A 69 18.46 19.89 12.57
C ALA A 69 18.91 18.85 13.64
N HIS A 70 17.98 18.41 14.49
CA HIS A 70 18.22 17.39 15.52
C HIS A 70 17.30 16.17 15.38
N ALA A 71 16.66 16.01 14.22
CA ALA A 71 15.81 14.87 13.97
C ALA A 71 16.66 13.61 13.72
N THR A 72 16.19 12.50 14.25
CA THR A 72 16.71 11.16 13.96
C THR A 72 16.39 10.75 12.52
N TYR A 73 17.07 9.73 12.01
CA TYR A 73 16.77 9.19 10.67
C TYR A 73 15.32 8.69 10.58
N GLU A 74 14.81 8.09 11.66
CA GLU A 74 13.43 7.60 11.75
C GLU A 74 12.41 8.74 11.73
N GLU A 75 12.71 9.88 12.35
CA GLU A 75 11.85 11.08 12.30
C GLU A 75 11.85 11.75 10.93
N ILE A 76 12.99 11.70 10.22
CA ILE A 76 13.07 12.18 8.84
C ILE A 76 12.25 11.27 7.94
N ASP A 77 12.48 9.95 8.00
CA ASP A 77 11.73 8.95 7.22
C ASP A 77 10.22 9.10 7.44
N SER A 78 9.79 9.19 8.71
CA SER A 78 8.38 9.43 9.06
C SER A 78 7.83 10.76 8.52
N ALA A 79 8.67 11.80 8.40
CA ALA A 79 8.27 13.07 7.79
C ALA A 79 8.10 12.94 6.27
N ILE A 80 8.94 12.16 5.59
CA ILE A 80 8.82 11.88 4.14
C ILE A 80 7.59 11.03 3.87
N GLU A 81 7.32 10.03 4.69
CA GLU A 81 6.09 9.25 4.62
C GLU A 81 4.85 10.13 4.85
N GLY A 82 4.92 11.06 5.81
CA GLY A 82 3.85 12.04 6.05
C GLY A 82 3.63 12.98 4.86
N LEU A 83 4.71 13.37 4.18
CA LEU A 83 4.67 14.17 2.97
C LEU A 83 4.05 13.41 1.79
N GLU A 84 4.49 12.18 1.52
CA GLU A 84 3.91 11.29 0.51
C GLU A 84 2.40 11.15 0.76
N LYS A 85 2.03 10.80 2.00
CA LYS A 85 0.63 10.67 2.41
C LYS A 85 -0.18 11.93 2.12
N TYR A 86 0.37 13.10 2.42
CA TYR A 86 -0.30 14.38 2.16
C TYR A 86 -0.50 14.63 0.66
N ILE A 87 0.56 14.50 -0.13
CA ILE A 87 0.55 14.74 -1.58
C ILE A 87 -0.38 13.76 -2.29
N MET A 88 -0.22 12.46 -2.04
CA MET A 88 -1.00 11.41 -2.68
C MET A 88 -2.48 11.50 -2.31
N THR A 89 -2.81 11.97 -1.10
CA THR A 89 -4.20 12.26 -0.72
C THR A 89 -4.80 13.40 -1.54
N LYS A 90 -4.01 14.43 -1.87
CA LYS A 90 -4.44 15.59 -2.67
C LYS A 90 -4.49 15.29 -4.16
N LEU A 91 -3.55 14.49 -4.65
CA LEU A 91 -3.47 14.10 -6.06
C LEU A 91 -4.36 12.89 -6.41
N PHE A 92 -4.94 12.21 -5.42
CA PHE A 92 -5.70 10.97 -5.61
C PHE A 92 -6.68 11.02 -6.80
N THR A 93 -7.47 12.08 -6.95
CA THR A 93 -8.44 12.23 -8.05
C THR A 93 -7.81 12.44 -9.44
N HIS A 94 -6.54 12.81 -9.49
CA HIS A 94 -5.77 13.03 -10.73
C HIS A 94 -4.94 11.81 -11.12
N THR A 95 -4.52 11.02 -10.13
CA THR A 95 -3.55 9.93 -10.32
C THR A 95 -4.15 8.53 -10.19
N PHE A 96 -5.35 8.39 -9.61
CA PHE A 96 -6.02 7.11 -9.44
C PHE A 96 -7.17 6.97 -10.44
N ALA A 97 -7.17 5.88 -11.23
CA ALA A 97 -8.19 5.63 -12.25
C ALA A 97 -8.32 6.78 -13.28
N SER A 98 -7.21 7.43 -13.62
CA SER A 98 -7.22 8.65 -14.43
C SER A 98 -7.40 8.40 -15.93
N SER A 99 -7.10 7.19 -16.41
CA SER A 99 -7.31 6.79 -17.81
C SER A 99 -8.53 5.88 -17.97
N SER A 100 -9.21 6.00 -19.11
CA SER A 100 -10.30 5.09 -19.49
C SER A 100 -9.84 3.65 -19.66
N GLU A 101 -8.59 3.47 -20.07
CA GLU A 101 -7.90 2.20 -20.26
C GLU A 101 -7.75 1.49 -18.92
N ASP A 102 -7.29 2.19 -17.88
CA ASP A 102 -7.15 1.62 -16.54
C ASP A 102 -8.50 1.21 -15.95
N ALA A 103 -9.53 2.06 -16.12
CA ALA A 103 -10.89 1.75 -15.67
C ALA A 103 -11.45 0.51 -16.37
N LYS A 104 -11.16 0.35 -17.67
CA LYS A 104 -11.57 -0.83 -18.45
C LYS A 104 -10.83 -2.09 -17.99
N LEU A 105 -9.51 -2.03 -17.82
CA LEU A 105 -8.72 -3.15 -17.33
C LEU A 105 -9.18 -3.61 -15.95
N ASP A 106 -9.46 -2.66 -15.06
CA ASP A 106 -9.92 -2.96 -13.72
C ASP A 106 -11.31 -3.61 -13.71
N LEU A 107 -12.22 -3.17 -14.59
CA LEU A 107 -13.51 -3.82 -14.80
C LEU A 107 -13.34 -5.25 -15.33
N GLU A 108 -12.52 -5.46 -16.36
CA GLU A 108 -12.25 -6.79 -16.93
C GLU A 108 -11.68 -7.77 -15.88
N ILE A 109 -10.79 -7.28 -15.01
CA ILE A 109 -10.22 -8.07 -13.91
C ILE A 109 -11.29 -8.38 -12.86
N SER A 110 -12.10 -7.39 -12.47
CA SER A 110 -13.21 -7.56 -11.52
C SER A 110 -14.21 -8.61 -12.01
N GLU A 111 -14.59 -8.56 -13.29
CA GLU A 111 -15.48 -9.55 -13.91
C GLU A 111 -14.88 -10.96 -13.88
N LYS A 112 -13.61 -11.11 -14.25
CA LYS A 112 -12.90 -12.40 -14.19
C LYS A 112 -12.85 -12.96 -12.76
N ILE A 113 -12.50 -12.13 -11.78
CA ILE A 113 -12.45 -12.55 -10.36
C ILE A 113 -13.85 -12.98 -9.89
N CYS A 114 -14.89 -12.22 -10.24
CA CYS A 114 -16.28 -12.55 -9.92
C CYS A 114 -16.66 -13.94 -10.46
N LEU A 115 -16.33 -14.24 -11.73
CA LEU A 115 -16.58 -15.56 -12.30
C LEU A 115 -15.82 -16.67 -11.57
N LEU A 116 -14.52 -16.47 -11.31
CA LEU A 116 -13.69 -17.45 -10.61
C LEU A 116 -14.19 -17.75 -9.19
N GLN A 117 -14.71 -16.75 -8.47
CA GLN A 117 -15.22 -16.91 -7.10
C GLN A 117 -16.27 -18.02 -6.95
N HIS A 118 -17.06 -18.27 -8.02
CA HIS A 118 -18.17 -19.21 -8.01
C HIS A 118 -17.72 -20.67 -7.94
N PHE A 119 -16.55 -21.00 -8.51
CA PHE A 119 -16.15 -22.40 -8.69
C PHE A 119 -14.72 -22.71 -8.25
N ILE A 120 -13.86 -21.71 -8.04
CA ILE A 120 -12.49 -21.95 -7.58
C ILE A 120 -12.51 -22.58 -6.17
N LYS A 121 -11.79 -23.69 -6.04
CA LYS A 121 -11.52 -24.38 -4.78
C LYS A 121 -10.01 -24.37 -4.53
N PRO A 122 -9.57 -24.44 -3.27
CA PRO A 122 -8.14 -24.49 -2.96
C PRO A 122 -7.42 -25.64 -3.65
N ASP A 123 -8.10 -26.79 -3.82
CA ASP A 123 -7.55 -27.96 -4.51
C ASP A 123 -7.24 -27.69 -6.00
N HIS A 124 -7.88 -26.68 -6.64
CA HIS A 124 -7.58 -26.30 -8.03
C HIS A 124 -6.28 -25.49 -8.17
N LEU A 125 -5.75 -24.98 -7.05
CA LEU A 125 -4.51 -24.22 -6.97
C LEU A 125 -3.44 -25.01 -6.21
N ASP A 126 -3.61 -26.32 -6.10
CA ASP A 126 -2.70 -27.23 -5.41
C ASP A 126 -2.48 -26.88 -3.93
N VAL A 127 -3.46 -26.27 -3.24
CA VAL A 127 -3.37 -25.94 -1.81
C VAL A 127 -3.63 -27.20 -0.95
N PRO A 128 -2.63 -27.72 -0.22
CA PRO A 128 -2.81 -28.84 0.71
C PRO A 128 -3.90 -28.59 1.74
N LYS A 129 -4.71 -29.62 2.05
CA LYS A 129 -5.79 -29.54 3.06
C LYS A 129 -5.32 -29.07 4.43
N VAL A 130 -4.06 -29.35 4.80
CA VAL A 130 -3.48 -28.90 6.07
C VAL A 130 -3.44 -27.37 6.17
N PHE A 131 -3.29 -26.65 5.05
CA PHE A 131 -3.25 -25.18 5.01
C PHE A 131 -4.62 -24.53 4.81
N GLN A 132 -5.70 -25.31 4.66
CA GLN A 132 -7.06 -24.80 4.42
C GLN A 132 -7.70 -24.33 5.74
N ASN A 133 -7.22 -23.20 6.28
CA ASN A 133 -7.75 -22.56 7.47
C ASN A 133 -8.65 -21.37 7.10
N GLU A 134 -9.97 -21.61 7.09
CA GLU A 134 -10.96 -20.60 6.70
C GLU A 134 -10.90 -19.32 7.55
N ALA A 135 -10.63 -19.44 8.86
CA ALA A 135 -10.57 -18.29 9.75
C ALA A 135 -9.36 -17.38 9.43
N SER A 136 -8.16 -17.96 9.30
CA SER A 136 -6.95 -17.22 8.94
C SER A 136 -7.08 -16.56 7.56
N TRP A 137 -7.68 -17.26 6.59
CA TRP A 137 -7.91 -16.72 5.25
C TRP A 137 -8.93 -15.58 5.26
N LEU A 138 -9.97 -15.67 6.10
CA LEU A 138 -10.92 -14.58 6.29
C LEU A 138 -10.24 -13.32 6.87
N PHE A 139 -9.31 -13.48 7.82
CA PHE A 139 -8.55 -12.36 8.36
C PHE A 139 -7.62 -11.74 7.30
N ALA A 140 -6.91 -12.56 6.52
CA ALA A 140 -6.08 -12.10 5.41
C ALA A 140 -6.91 -11.33 4.36
N ALA A 141 -8.07 -11.87 4.00
CA ALA A 141 -9.03 -11.23 3.09
C ALA A 141 -9.50 -9.87 3.62
N LYS A 142 -9.81 -9.77 4.92
CA LYS A 142 -10.20 -8.50 5.56
C LYS A 142 -9.10 -7.45 5.52
N GLU A 143 -7.82 -7.84 5.62
CA GLU A 143 -6.71 -6.89 5.44
C GLU A 143 -6.66 -6.38 4.00
N LEU A 144 -6.79 -7.26 2.99
CA LEU A 144 -6.84 -6.82 1.59
C LEU A 144 -8.02 -5.91 1.28
N GLN A 145 -9.19 -6.14 1.89
CA GLN A 145 -10.35 -5.25 1.73
C GLN A 145 -10.08 -3.81 2.14
N LYS A 146 -9.11 -3.58 3.04
CA LYS A 146 -8.79 -2.24 3.52
C LYS A 146 -8.10 -1.37 2.47
N ILE A 147 -7.56 -1.95 1.39
CA ILE A 147 -6.75 -1.23 0.40
C ILE A 147 -7.49 -0.04 -0.23
N ASN A 148 -8.81 -0.12 -0.38
CA ASN A 148 -9.63 0.93 -0.97
C ASN A 148 -10.00 2.04 0.01
N PHE A 149 -9.82 1.84 1.32
CA PHE A 149 -10.04 2.86 2.34
C PHE A 149 -8.86 3.83 2.45
N PHE A 150 -7.70 3.47 1.90
CA PHE A 150 -6.50 4.28 1.97
C PHE A 150 -6.18 4.94 0.63
N LYS A 151 -5.78 6.20 0.69
CA LYS A 151 -5.30 6.95 -0.48
C LYS A 151 -3.79 6.92 -0.60
N ALA A 152 -3.05 6.86 0.50
CA ALA A 152 -1.60 6.84 0.46
C ALA A 152 -1.08 5.46 -0.02
N PRO A 153 -0.10 5.42 -0.93
CA PRO A 153 0.52 4.19 -1.42
C PRO A 153 1.05 3.31 -0.31
N ARG A 154 1.76 3.89 0.67
CA ARG A 154 2.29 3.15 1.82
C ARG A 154 1.19 2.46 2.65
N ASP A 155 0.09 3.15 2.92
CA ASP A 155 -1.04 2.58 3.67
C ASP A 155 -1.69 1.42 2.88
N LYS A 156 -1.78 1.56 1.54
CA LYS A 156 -2.25 0.47 0.67
C LYS A 156 -1.30 -0.73 0.69
N LEU A 157 0.02 -0.51 0.61
CA LEU A 157 1.03 -1.55 0.71
C LEU A 157 0.99 -2.26 2.07
N LEU A 158 0.75 -1.52 3.16
CA LEU A 158 0.61 -2.10 4.49
C LEU A 158 -0.56 -3.10 4.57
N CYS A 159 -1.66 -2.86 3.86
CA CYS A 159 -2.76 -3.82 3.77
C CYS A 159 -2.33 -5.15 3.12
N ILE A 160 -1.54 -5.06 2.04
CA ILE A 160 -0.97 -6.22 1.35
C ILE A 160 0.00 -6.96 2.28
N MET A 161 0.92 -6.23 2.91
CA MET A 161 1.90 -6.79 3.85
C MET A 161 1.24 -7.46 5.04
N ASN A 162 0.18 -6.87 5.60
CA ASN A 162 -0.58 -7.47 6.70
C ASN A 162 -1.29 -8.76 6.27
N CYS A 163 -1.88 -8.78 5.05
CA CYS A 163 -2.43 -10.01 4.47
C CYS A 163 -1.34 -11.09 4.34
N CYS A 164 -0.20 -10.77 3.73
CA CYS A 164 0.91 -11.69 3.57
C CYS A 164 1.43 -12.21 4.92
N ARG A 165 1.50 -11.36 5.94
CA ARG A 165 1.92 -11.76 7.30
C ARG A 165 0.96 -12.76 7.93
N ILE A 166 -0.35 -12.58 7.75
CA ILE A 166 -1.36 -13.53 8.25
C ILE A 166 -1.19 -14.89 7.57
N ILE A 167 -0.99 -14.91 6.25
CA ILE A 167 -0.76 -16.15 5.50
C ILE A 167 0.55 -16.83 5.95
N ASN A 168 1.64 -16.07 6.10
CA ASN A 168 2.92 -16.63 6.57
C ASN A 168 2.84 -17.17 7.99
N ASN A 169 2.13 -16.50 8.91
CA ASN A 169 1.95 -16.99 10.26
C ASN A 169 1.20 -18.33 10.28
N LEU A 170 0.16 -18.48 9.46
CA LEU A 170 -0.55 -19.76 9.29
C LEU A 170 0.40 -20.87 8.81
N LEU A 171 1.22 -20.58 7.79
CA LEU A 171 2.18 -21.53 7.24
C LEU A 171 3.24 -21.94 8.27
N LEU A 172 3.75 -20.98 9.05
CA LEU A 172 4.72 -21.21 10.11
C LEU A 172 4.13 -22.08 11.23
N ASP A 173 2.93 -21.76 11.73
CA ASP A 173 2.26 -22.51 12.80
C ASP A 173 2.06 -23.98 12.41
N ILE A 174 1.68 -24.24 11.16
CA ILE A 174 1.49 -25.60 10.64
C ILE A 174 2.84 -26.30 10.45
N SER A 175 3.86 -25.62 9.93
CA SER A 175 5.20 -26.19 9.78
C SER A 175 5.78 -26.63 11.12
N MET A 176 5.60 -25.82 12.17
CA MET A 176 6.10 -26.11 13.52
C MET A 176 5.37 -27.28 14.18
N THR A 177 4.08 -27.49 13.86
CA THR A 177 3.27 -28.56 14.47
C THR A 177 3.40 -29.91 13.75
N THR A 178 3.83 -29.91 12.48
CA THR A 178 3.85 -31.11 11.63
C THR A 178 5.25 -31.68 11.38
N ASN A 179 6.32 -31.11 11.97
CA ASN A 179 7.73 -31.47 11.71
C ASN A 179 8.09 -31.51 10.21
N HIS A 180 7.34 -30.79 9.38
CA HIS A 180 7.53 -30.74 7.94
C HIS A 180 8.57 -29.70 7.53
N THR A 181 9.00 -29.79 6.27
CA THR A 181 9.80 -28.78 5.58
C THR A 181 9.23 -27.38 5.77
N PRO A 182 10.07 -26.34 5.96
CA PRO A 182 9.61 -24.96 6.05
C PRO A 182 8.76 -24.60 4.83
N ALA A 183 7.56 -24.07 5.07
CA ALA A 183 6.69 -23.62 3.99
C ALA A 183 7.37 -22.54 3.13
N GLY A 184 7.28 -22.71 1.82
CA GLY A 184 7.95 -21.89 0.81
C GLY A 184 7.00 -21.04 -0.03
N ALA A 185 7.52 -20.50 -1.13
CA ALA A 185 6.72 -19.75 -2.10
C ALA A 185 5.62 -20.61 -2.75
N ASP A 186 5.90 -21.90 -2.94
CA ASP A 186 4.95 -22.87 -3.52
C ASP A 186 3.75 -23.13 -2.61
N ASP A 187 3.91 -22.97 -1.28
CA ASP A 187 2.81 -23.05 -0.33
C ASP A 187 2.07 -21.70 -0.18
N PHE A 188 2.83 -20.60 -0.23
CA PHE A 188 2.32 -19.25 -0.01
C PHE A 188 1.48 -18.72 -1.17
N LEU A 189 2.00 -18.80 -2.40
CA LEU A 189 1.40 -18.14 -3.56
C LEU A 189 -0.02 -18.68 -3.87
N PRO A 190 -0.28 -20.00 -3.87
CA PRO A 190 -1.63 -20.52 -4.02
C PRO A 190 -2.63 -19.98 -2.99
N ILE A 191 -2.23 -19.86 -1.73
CA ILE A 191 -3.08 -19.32 -0.66
C ILE A 191 -3.37 -17.84 -0.91
N LEU A 192 -2.35 -17.06 -1.29
CA LEU A 192 -2.53 -15.64 -1.62
C LEU A 192 -3.50 -15.45 -2.81
N ILE A 193 -3.41 -16.29 -3.84
CA ILE A 193 -4.34 -16.29 -4.98
C ILE A 193 -5.76 -16.62 -4.51
N CYS A 194 -5.93 -17.68 -3.71
CA CYS A 194 -7.23 -18.04 -3.12
C CYS A 194 -7.84 -16.88 -2.32
N VAL A 195 -7.06 -16.28 -1.43
CA VAL A 195 -7.49 -15.16 -0.58
C VAL A 195 -7.89 -13.98 -1.47
N THR A 196 -7.05 -13.60 -2.44
CA THR A 196 -7.32 -12.49 -3.37
C THR A 196 -8.60 -12.72 -4.17
N ILE A 197 -8.81 -13.92 -4.71
CA ILE A 197 -10.05 -14.24 -5.43
C ILE A 197 -11.25 -14.20 -4.47
N LYS A 198 -11.15 -14.68 -3.23
CA LYS A 198 -12.29 -14.76 -2.30
C LYS A 198 -12.72 -13.41 -1.70
N VAL A 199 -11.94 -12.35 -1.87
CA VAL A 199 -12.36 -11.04 -1.38
C VAL A 199 -13.50 -10.51 -2.26
N ARG A 200 -14.67 -10.28 -1.64
CA ARG A 200 -15.96 -10.04 -2.33
C ARG A 200 -16.13 -8.64 -2.95
N SER A 201 -15.26 -7.68 -2.68
CA SER A 201 -15.50 -6.26 -2.98
C SER A 201 -14.35 -5.64 -3.78
N LEU A 202 -14.09 -6.15 -4.98
CA LEU A 202 -12.93 -5.73 -5.79
C LEU A 202 -13.29 -5.35 -7.21
N SER A 203 -14.09 -4.31 -7.29
CA SER A 203 -13.63 -3.22 -8.14
C SER A 203 -12.30 -2.73 -7.54
N THR A 204 -11.26 -2.51 -8.32
CA THR A 204 -9.97 -1.90 -7.94
C THR A 204 -8.94 -2.78 -7.22
N TYR A 205 -8.29 -3.71 -7.94
CA TYR A 205 -6.98 -4.26 -7.53
C TYR A 205 -5.84 -3.82 -8.44
N PHE A 206 -6.10 -3.71 -9.74
CA PHE A 206 -5.09 -3.32 -10.70
C PHE A 206 -4.65 -1.88 -10.44
N LEU A 207 -5.63 -1.00 -10.23
CA LEU A 207 -5.39 0.41 -9.98
C LEU A 207 -4.65 0.71 -8.68
N PRO A 208 -4.98 0.11 -7.52
CA PRO A 208 -4.18 0.29 -6.31
C PRO A 208 -2.75 -0.25 -6.42
N VAL A 209 -2.54 -1.37 -7.12
CA VAL A 209 -1.20 -1.95 -7.29
C VAL A 209 -0.37 -1.11 -8.26
N LEU A 210 -0.94 -0.70 -9.40
CA LEU A 210 -0.30 0.23 -10.34
C LEU A 210 0.02 1.56 -9.64
N TYR A 211 -0.91 2.09 -8.85
CA TYR A 211 -0.72 3.31 -8.06
C TYR A 211 0.43 3.20 -7.04
N ILE A 212 0.60 2.04 -6.41
CA ILE A 212 1.74 1.78 -5.52
C ILE A 212 3.06 1.69 -6.30
N ILE A 213 3.05 1.01 -7.46
CA ILE A 213 4.25 0.84 -8.30
C ILE A 213 4.70 2.18 -8.86
N LEU A 214 3.76 3.03 -9.27
CA LEU A 214 4.03 4.37 -9.80
C LEU A 214 4.49 5.37 -8.74
N SER A 215 4.30 5.06 -7.47
CA SER A 215 4.72 5.90 -6.34
C SER A 215 5.95 5.37 -5.62
N ARG A 216 6.74 4.50 -6.28
CA ARG A 216 8.06 4.04 -5.83
C ARG A 216 9.05 4.10 -6.98
#